data_AF-K1YYR9-F1
#
_entry.id   AF-K1YYR9-F1
#
_cell.length_a   1.000
_cell.length_b   1.000
_cell.length_c   1.000
_cell.angle_alpha   90.00
_cell.angle_beta   90.00
_cell.angle_gamma   90.00
#
_symmetry.space_group_name_H-M   'P 1'
#
loop_
_entity.id
_entity.type
_entity.pdbx_description
1 polymer ?
#
loop_
_entity_poly.entity_id
_entity_poly.type
_entity_poly.pdbx_seq_one_letter_code
_entity_poly.pdbx_strand_id
1 'polypeptide(L)' 'MQGSTDHAILYNILPGYLKMPSGSIDTLPKYLDKYTSKSTDPQSANWYQNYPKYAVSFLKAVWGDKATADNDFG' A
#
# COMPACT_ATOMS: atom_id res chain seq x y z
N MET A 1 -8.92 -20.90 -4.39
CA MET A 1 -8.28 -19.78 -5.12
C MET A 1 -8.47 -18.40 -4.45
N GLN A 2 -9.06 -18.29 -3.24
CA GLN A 2 -9.23 -16.98 -2.58
C GLN A 2 -7.97 -16.52 -1.83
N GLY A 3 -7.48 -17.34 -0.89
CA GLY A 3 -6.29 -16.99 -0.08
C GLY A 3 -5.03 -16.72 -0.90
N SER A 4 -4.85 -17.39 -2.04
CA SER A 4 -3.75 -17.12 -2.98
C SER A 4 -3.81 -15.72 -3.59
N THR A 5 -5.01 -15.19 -3.83
CA THR A 5 -5.21 -13.82 -4.31
C THR A 5 -4.97 -12.82 -3.18
N ASP A 6 -5.45 -13.11 -1.97
CA ASP A 6 -5.22 -12.26 -0.79
C ASP A 6 -3.72 -12.10 -0.48
N HIS A 7 -2.93 -13.17 -0.68
CA HIS A 7 -1.48 -13.21 -0.49
C HIS A 7 -0.68 -12.84 -1.75
N ALA A 8 -1.34 -12.35 -2.78
CA ALA A 8 -0.69 -11.85 -3.99
C ALA A 8 0.25 -12.86 -4.69
N ILE A 9 -0.21 -14.11 -4.88
CA ILE A 9 0.42 -15.04 -5.83
C ILE A 9 -0.01 -14.65 -7.26
N LEU A 10 0.16 -13.37 -7.59
CA LEU A 10 -0.22 -12.67 -8.83
C LEU A 10 0.78 -11.53 -9.07
N TYR A 11 1.12 -11.24 -10.33
CA TYR A 11 2.20 -10.31 -10.67
C TYR A 11 1.89 -8.82 -10.40
N ASN A 12 0.62 -8.45 -10.27
CA ASN A 12 0.14 -7.06 -10.35
C ASN A 12 -0.34 -6.48 -9.02
N ILE A 13 -0.29 -7.25 -7.93
CA ILE A 13 -0.70 -6.81 -6.60
C ILE A 13 0.34 -7.22 -5.55
N LEU A 14 0.30 -6.53 -4.42
CA LEU A 14 0.95 -6.88 -3.16
C LEU A 14 -0.12 -7.45 -2.21
N PRO A 15 0.28 -8.18 -1.14
CA PRO A 15 -0.67 -8.76 -0.19
C PRO A 15 -1.68 -7.75 0.36
N GLY A 16 -2.92 -8.19 0.58
CA GLY A 16 -4.02 -7.31 1.00
C GLY A 16 -4.54 -6.39 -0.10
N TYR A 17 -4.36 -6.78 -1.37
CA TYR A 17 -4.81 -6.02 -2.56
C TYR A 17 -4.14 -4.66 -2.73
N LEU A 18 -2.99 -4.44 -2.10
CA LEU A 18 -2.15 -3.28 -2.35
C LEU A 18 -1.66 -3.32 -3.82
N LYS A 19 -1.53 -2.16 -4.46
CA LYS A 19 -1.09 -2.02 -5.84
C LYS A 19 0.41 -2.24 -5.95
N MET A 20 0.84 -3.00 -6.96
CA MET A 20 2.25 -3.01 -7.34
C MET A 20 2.66 -1.63 -7.87
N PRO A 21 3.76 -1.03 -7.36
CA PRO A 21 4.27 0.22 -7.90
C PRO A 21 4.75 0.03 -9.35
N SER A 22 4.46 0.99 -10.22
CA SER A 22 5.06 1.06 -11.56
C SER A 22 6.43 1.74 -11.50
N GLY A 23 7.30 1.51 -12.48
CA GLY A 23 8.65 2.09 -12.49
C GLY A 23 8.71 3.63 -12.50
N SER A 24 7.62 4.31 -12.87
CA SER A 24 7.49 5.78 -12.75
C SER A 24 7.21 6.28 -11.34
N ILE A 25 6.90 5.39 -10.39
CA ILE A 25 6.63 5.70 -8.99
C ILE A 25 7.89 5.30 -8.20
N ASP A 26 8.77 6.28 -8.02
CA ASP A 26 10.12 6.13 -7.48
C ASP A 26 10.23 6.43 -5.97
N THR A 27 9.17 6.96 -5.34
CA THR A 27 9.16 7.26 -3.90
C THR A 27 7.87 6.81 -3.24
N LEU A 28 7.94 6.50 -1.94
CA LEU A 28 6.77 6.13 -1.16
C LEU A 28 5.71 7.24 -1.13
N PRO A 29 6.03 8.54 -0.96
CA PRO A 29 5.02 9.60 -1.04
C PRO A 29 4.25 9.63 -2.35
N LYS A 30 4.92 9.45 -3.50
CA LYS A 30 4.24 9.38 -4.82
C LYS A 30 3.35 8.15 -4.91
N TYR A 31 3.80 7.01 -4.40
CA TYR A 31 3.00 5.78 -4.34
C TYR A 31 1.72 5.98 -3.52
N LEU A 32 1.86 6.57 -2.33
CA LEU A 32 0.74 6.79 -1.42
C LEU A 32 -0.25 7.81 -1.97
N ASP A 33 0.20 8.92 -2.55
CA ASP A 33 -0.70 9.90 -3.17
C ASP A 33 -1.46 9.30 -4.36
N LYS A 34 -0.79 8.48 -5.18
CA LYS A 34 -1.38 7.86 -6.36
C LYS A 34 -2.49 6.87 -6.02
N TYR A 35 -2.32 6.07 -4.97
CA TYR A 35 -3.19 4.93 -4.68
C TYR A 35 -4.12 5.12 -3.47
N THR A 36 -3.94 6.17 -2.68
CA THR A 36 -4.89 6.54 -1.61
C THR A 36 -6.12 7.20 -2.23
N SER A 37 -7.29 6.61 -2.01
CA SER A 37 -8.54 7.16 -2.54
C SER A 37 -8.94 8.42 -1.79
N LYS A 38 -9.43 9.42 -2.53
CA LYS A 38 -9.93 10.67 -1.99
C LYS A 38 -11.43 10.74 -2.30
N SER A 39 -12.22 11.16 -1.33
CA SER A 39 -13.65 11.40 -1.47
C SER A 39 -13.97 12.80 -1.00
N THR A 40 -14.88 13.48 -1.69
CA THR A 40 -15.39 14.81 -1.33
C THR A 40 -16.76 14.74 -0.65
N ASP A 41 -17.39 13.56 -0.62
CA ASP A 41 -18.65 13.33 0.09
C ASP A 41 -18.38 13.09 1.59
N PRO A 42 -18.87 13.96 2.48
CA PRO A 42 -18.64 13.84 3.92
C PRO A 42 -19.29 12.60 4.55
N GLN A 43 -20.25 11.94 3.89
CA GLN A 43 -20.86 10.70 4.36
C GLN A 43 -20.17 9.45 3.82
N SER A 44 -19.22 9.61 2.90
CA SER A 44 -18.48 8.48 2.34
C SER A 44 -17.48 7.93 3.34
N ALA A 45 -17.59 6.64 3.66
CA ALA A 45 -16.59 5.96 4.49
C ALA A 45 -15.19 5.99 3.87
N ASN A 46 -15.10 6.02 2.53
CA ASN A 46 -13.87 6.06 1.73
C ASN A 46 -12.73 5.24 2.39
N TRP A 47 -12.96 3.95 2.69
CA TRP A 47 -12.10 3.22 3.63
C TRP A 47 -10.64 3.10 3.15
N TYR A 48 -10.45 3.09 1.83
CA TYR A 48 -9.13 3.14 1.19
C TYR A 48 -8.38 4.46 1.44
N GLN A 49 -8.94 5.45 2.13
CA GLN A 49 -8.17 6.55 2.73
C GLN A 49 -7.14 6.05 3.76
N ASN A 50 -7.34 4.86 4.33
CA ASN A 50 -6.41 4.21 5.24
C ASN A 50 -5.27 3.47 4.52
N TYR A 51 -5.21 3.51 3.19
CA TYR A 51 -4.19 2.83 2.38
C TYR A 51 -2.74 3.03 2.87
N PRO A 52 -2.32 4.25 3.31
CA PRO A 52 -0.98 4.45 3.87
C PRO A 52 -0.68 3.57 5.09
N LYS A 53 -1.67 3.32 5.95
CA LYS A 53 -1.49 2.47 7.12
C LYS A 53 -1.20 1.03 6.72
N TYR A 54 -1.92 0.52 5.72
CA TYR A 54 -1.74 -0.84 5.21
C TYR A 54 -0.40 -1.00 4.48
N ALA A 55 -0.05 -0.05 3.61
CA ALA A 55 1.23 -0.06 2.90
C ALA A 55 2.41 -0.07 3.87
N VAL A 56 2.47 0.87 4.83
CA VAL A 56 3.55 0.93 5.82
C VAL A 56 3.57 -0.32 6.72
N SER A 57 2.41 -0.85 7.11
CA SER A 57 2.35 -2.08 7.91
C SER A 57 2.88 -3.28 7.14
N PHE A 58 2.55 -3.39 5.85
CA PHE A 58 3.11 -4.41 4.97
C PHE A 58 4.62 -4.26 4.84
N LEU A 59 5.13 -3.03 4.65
CA LEU A 59 6.57 -2.80 4.60
C LEU A 59 7.24 -3.24 5.91
N LYS A 60 6.73 -2.82 7.06
CA LYS A 60 7.27 -3.30 8.35
C LYS A 60 7.22 -4.82 8.52
N ALA A 61 6.21 -5.50 7.98
CA ALA A 61 6.13 -6.96 8.03
C ALA A 61 7.21 -7.65 7.18
N VAL A 62 7.64 -7.04 6.08
CA VAL A 62 8.66 -7.60 5.18
C VAL A 62 10.08 -7.26 5.64
N TRP A 63 10.33 -6.02 6.05
CA TRP A 63 11.68 -5.53 6.36
C TRP A 63 11.98 -5.46 7.88
N GLY A 64 10.99 -5.67 8.74
CA GLY A 64 11.15 -5.67 10.20
C GLY A 64 11.66 -4.33 10.72
N ASP A 65 12.63 -4.38 11.64
CA ASP A 65 13.23 -3.19 12.28
C ASP A 65 13.97 -2.26 11.30
N LYS A 66 14.28 -2.74 10.08
CA LYS A 66 14.93 -1.93 9.04
C LYS A 66 13.95 -1.00 8.31
N ALA A 67 12.64 -1.20 8.46
CA ALA A 67 11.63 -0.31 7.92
C ALA A 67 11.44 0.90 8.84
N THR A 68 12.23 1.95 8.65
CA THR A 68 12.19 3.19 9.44
C THR A 68 11.54 4.33 8.65
N ALA A 69 11.19 5.42 9.33
CA ALA A 69 10.67 6.59 8.62
C ALA A 69 11.73 7.27 7.74
N ASP A 70 13.00 7.21 8.15
CA ASP A 70 14.12 7.89 7.48
C ASP A 70 14.47 7.28 6.12
N ASN A 71 14.09 6.01 5.88
CA ASN A 71 14.24 5.31 4.61
C ASN A 71 12.89 4.95 3.97
N ASP A 72 11.81 5.67 4.27
CA ASP A 72 10.49 5.40 3.69
C ASP A 72 10.03 3.93 3.90
N PHE A 73 10.39 3.33 5.02
CA PHE A 73 10.06 1.96 5.43
C PHE A 73 10.66 0.84 4.56
N GLY A 74 11.69 1.14 3.76
CA GLY A 74 12.43 0.16 2.95
C GLY A 74 13.59 0.78 2.20
#